data_AF-A0AB36YQC9-F1
#
_entry.id   AF-A0AB36YQC9-F1
#
_cell.length_a   1.000
_cell.length_b   1.000
_cell.length_c   1.000
_cell.angle_alpha   90.00
_cell.angle_beta   90.00
_cell.angle_gamma   90.00
#
_symmetry.space_group_name_H-M   'P 1'
#
loop_
_entity.id
_entity.type
_entity.pdbx_description
1 polymer ?
#
loop_
_entity_poly.entity_id
_entity_poly.type
_entity_poly.pdbx_seq_one_letter_code
_entity_poly.pdbx_strand_id
1 'polypeptide(L)' 'MITGKSDPSDRSDDIAQLRQHLDMPELNYQDISMLVGVQQALQRWPLLGESCRASSDDALYAAVTQRERVAP' A
#
# COMPACT_ATOMS: atom_id res chain seq x y z
N MET A 1 -24.68 14.70 -1.00
CA MET A 1 -24.32 13.58 -1.89
C MET A 1 -23.40 12.67 -1.11
N ILE A 2 -23.82 11.43 -0.85
CA ILE A 2 -22.97 10.44 -0.19
C ILE A 2 -21.87 10.06 -1.18
N THR A 3 -20.63 10.42 -0.90
CA THR A 3 -19.49 9.86 -1.63
C THR A 3 -19.46 8.38 -1.28
N GLY A 4 -19.83 7.53 -2.24
CA GLY A 4 -19.67 6.09 -2.11
C GLY A 4 -18.21 5.83 -1.84
N LYS A 5 -17.90 5.24 -0.68
CA LYS A 5 -16.59 4.65 -0.44
C LYS A 5 -16.48 3.48 -1.40
N SER A 6 -15.99 3.73 -2.61
CA SER A 6 -15.55 2.67 -3.52
C SER A 6 -14.52 1.84 -2.77
N ASP A 7 -14.66 0.52 -2.80
CA ASP A 7 -13.67 -0.35 -2.20
C ASP A 7 -12.32 -0.10 -2.89
N PRO A 8 -11.18 -0.10 -2.16
CA PRO A 8 -9.87 0.01 -2.80
C PRO A 8 -9.62 -1.06 -3.88
N SER A 9 -10.32 -2.20 -3.81
CA SER A 9 -10.31 -3.25 -4.83
C SER A 9 -11.06 -2.80 -6.09
N ASP A 10 -12.27 -2.23 -5.95
CA ASP A 10 -13.05 -1.71 -7.08
C ASP A 10 -12.26 -0.65 -7.87
N ARG A 11 -11.58 0.25 -7.15
CA ARG A 11 -10.75 1.29 -7.78
C ARG A 11 -9.60 0.67 -8.57
N SER A 12 -8.96 -0.37 -8.03
CA SER A 12 -7.86 -1.08 -8.67
C SER A 12 -8.31 -1.78 -9.95
N ASP A 13 -9.52 -2.33 -9.96
CA ASP A 13 -10.12 -2.98 -11.12
C ASP A 13 -10.45 -2.00 -12.25
N ASP A 14 -11.01 -0.83 -11.93
CA ASP A 14 -11.27 0.22 -12.93
C ASP A 14 -9.99 0.67 -13.65
N ILE A 15 -8.87 0.73 -12.91
CA ILE A 15 -7.56 1.08 -13.48
C ILE A 15 -7.02 -0.04 -14.36
N ALA A 16 -7.21 -1.30 -13.96
CA ALA A 16 -6.85 -2.44 -14.79
C ALA A 16 -7.61 -2.43 -16.12
N GLN A 17 -8.91 -2.11 -16.08
CA GLN A 17 -9.74 -1.93 -17.28
C GLN A 17 -9.25 -0.76 -18.14
N LEU A 18 -8.95 0.39 -17.53
CA LEU A 18 -8.38 1.57 -18.22
C LEU A 18 -7.06 1.24 -18.92
N ARG A 19 -6.14 0.52 -18.26
CA ARG A 19 -4.86 0.11 -18.86
C ARG A 19 -5.04 -0.74 -20.11
N GLN A 20 -5.98 -1.69 -20.05
CA GLN A 20 -6.32 -2.53 -21.20
C GLN A 20 -6.93 -1.69 -22.33
N HIS A 21 -7.81 -0.74 -22.01
CA HIS A 21 -8.45 0.13 -23.00
C HIS A 21 -7.47 1.09 -23.67
N LEU A 22 -6.44 1.54 -22.94
CA LEU A 22 -5.40 2.44 -23.45
C LEU A 22 -4.25 1.71 -24.16
N ASP A 23 -4.28 0.37 -24.19
CA ASP A 23 -3.19 -0.49 -24.69
C ASP A 23 -1.83 -0.17 -24.02
N MET A 24 -1.89 0.11 -22.71
CA MET A 24 -0.72 0.44 -21.88
C MET A 24 -0.68 -0.42 -20.61
N PRO A 25 -0.37 -1.73 -20.73
CA PRO A 25 -0.37 -2.66 -19.60
C PRO A 25 0.69 -2.31 -18.55
N GLU A 26 1.82 -1.75 -18.98
CA GLU A 26 2.96 -1.37 -18.11
C GLU A 26 2.79 0.02 -17.47
N LEU A 27 1.63 0.68 -17.66
CA LEU A 27 1.41 2.01 -17.10
C LEU A 27 1.34 1.93 -15.58
N ASN A 28 2.38 2.42 -14.91
CA ASN A 28 2.42 2.49 -13.46
C ASN A 28 1.26 3.32 -12.91
N TYR A 29 0.50 2.72 -12.00
CA TYR A 29 -0.58 3.39 -11.31
C TYR A 29 -0.10 3.83 -9.95
N GLN A 30 -0.37 5.09 -9.59
CA GLN A 30 -0.09 5.62 -8.27
C GLN A 30 -1.30 6.34 -7.72
N ASP A 31 -1.79 5.88 -6.57
CA ASP A 31 -2.90 6.51 -5.87
C ASP A 31 -2.42 7.68 -4.99
N ILE A 32 -2.46 8.88 -5.56
CA ILE A 32 -2.06 10.10 -4.86
C ILE A 32 -3.01 10.40 -3.67
N SER A 33 -4.29 10.10 -3.79
CA SER A 33 -5.28 10.38 -2.74
C SER A 33 -5.03 9.54 -1.49
N MET A 34 -4.74 8.25 -1.67
CA MET A 34 -4.37 7.37 -0.55
C MET A 34 -3.05 7.81 0.08
N LEU A 35 -2.03 8.13 -0.73
CA LEU A 35 -0.73 8.59 -0.25
C LEU A 35 -0.86 9.86 0.62
N VAL A 36 -1.63 10.84 0.15
CA VAL A 36 -1.90 12.08 0.89
C VAL A 36 -2.67 11.78 2.18
N GLY A 37 -3.66 10.89 2.14
CA GLY A 37 -4.41 10.47 3.32
C GLY A 37 -3.53 9.84 4.40
N VAL A 38 -2.58 8.98 4.00
CA VAL A 38 -1.60 8.38 4.93
C VAL A 38 -0.70 9.45 5.53
N GLN A 39 -0.16 10.36 4.72
CA GLN A 39 0.67 11.47 5.25
C GLN A 39 -0.09 12.33 6.25
N GLN A 40 -1.34 12.69 5.95
CA GLN A 40 -2.18 13.47 6.87
C GLN A 40 -2.47 12.70 8.16
N ALA A 41 -2.73 11.41 8.07
CA ALA A 41 -2.92 10.56 9.25
C ALA A 41 -1.65 10.53 10.11
N LEU A 42 -0.47 10.39 9.51
CA LEU A 42 0.80 10.41 10.25
C LEU A 42 1.09 11.77 10.89
N GLN A 43 0.74 12.88 10.24
CA GLN A 43 0.83 14.22 10.85
C GLN A 43 -0.12 14.37 12.04
N ARG A 44 -1.31 13.78 11.96
CA ARG A 44 -2.33 13.84 13.02
C ARG A 44 -2.04 12.89 14.19
N TRP A 45 -1.44 11.74 13.92
CA TRP A 45 -1.11 10.70 14.89
C TRP A 45 0.36 10.30 14.76
N PRO A 46 1.30 11.06 15.37
CA PRO A 46 2.74 10.78 15.25
C PRO A 46 3.13 9.36 15.70
N LEU A 47 2.47 8.83 16.74
CA LEU A 47 2.72 7.49 17.28
C LEU A 47 2.27 6.35 16.33
N LEU A 48 1.46 6.66 15.31
CA LEU A 48 1.11 5.70 14.27
C LEU A 48 2.33 5.36 13.40
N GLY A 49 3.20 6.35 13.15
CA GLY A 49 4.40 6.17 12.33
C GLY A 49 5.45 5.28 12.99
N GLU A 50 5.71 5.46 14.29
CA GLU A 50 6.60 4.59 15.07
C GLU A 50 6.07 3.15 15.14
N SER A 51 4.75 2.98 15.30
CA SER A 51 4.12 1.66 15.35
C SER A 51 4.23 0.93 14.02
N CYS A 52 4.02 1.62 12.90
CA CYS A 52 4.22 1.07 11.56
C CYS A 52 5.69 0.68 11.30
N ARG A 53 6.65 1.51 11.75
CA ARG A 53 8.08 1.21 11.62
C ARG A 53 8.49 0.00 12.48
N ALA A 54 8.05 -0.05 13.73
CA ALA A 54 8.32 -1.18 14.62
C ALA A 54 7.77 -2.51 14.04
N SER A 55 6.56 -2.49 13.49
CA SER A 55 5.96 -3.65 12.82
C SER A 55 6.71 -4.06 11.54
N SER A 56 7.19 -3.09 10.77
CA SER A 56 7.98 -3.36 9.56
C SER A 56 9.35 -3.95 9.88
N ASP A 57 10.02 -3.44 10.92
CA ASP A 57 11.30 -3.97 11.40
C ASP A 57 11.14 -5.39 11.96
N ASP A 58 10.04 -5.68 12.66
CA ASP A 58 9.71 -7.03 13.15
C ASP A 58 9.47 -8.02 11.99
N ALA A 59 8.73 -7.61 10.96
CA ALA A 59 8.51 -8.42 9.76
C ALA A 59 9.80 -8.68 8.98
N LEU A 60 10.69 -7.68 8.87
CA LEU A 60 12.01 -7.85 8.25
C LEU A 60 12.89 -8.79 9.07
N TYR A 61 12.88 -8.68 10.40
CA TYR A 61 13.63 -9.56 11.29
C TYR A 61 13.15 -11.01 11.21
N ALA A 62 11.83 -11.23 11.17
CA ALA A 62 11.23 -12.54 10.97
C ALA A 62 11.62 -13.15 9.61
N ALA A 63 11.63 -12.36 8.54
CA ALA A 63 12.03 -12.81 7.20
C ALA A 63 13.51 -13.17 7.12
N VAL A 64 14.39 -12.43 7.81
CA VAL A 64 15.83 -12.75 7.91
C VAL A 64 16.05 -14.04 8.69
N THR A 65 15.38 -14.20 9.83
CA THR A 65 15.45 -15.41 10.65
C THR A 65 14.95 -16.66 9.90
N GLN A 66 13.93 -16.51 9.07
CA GLN A 66 13.42 -17.60 8.23
C GLN A 66 14.39 -17.99 7.11
N ARG A 67 15.14 -17.04 6.54
CA ARG A 67 16.19 -17.33 5.55
C ARG A 67 17.38 -18.04 6.14
N GLU A 68 17.76 -17.71 7.38
CA GLU A 68 18.87 -18.35 8.08
C GLU A 68 18.55 -19.81 8.45
N ARG A 69 17.29 -20.14 8.80
CA ARG A 69 16.84 -21.53 9.03
C ARG A 69 16.78 -22.42 7.78
N VAL A 70 16.85 -21.85 6.58
CA VAL A 70 16.76 -22.57 5.30
C VAL A 70 18.13 -22.71 4.63
N ALA A 71 19.21 -22.23 5.27
CA ALA A 71 20.57 -22.52 4.85
C ALA A 71 21.08 -23.83 5.53
N PRO A 72 21.60 -24.81 4.78
CA PRO A 72 22.12 -26.07 5.30
C PRO A 72 23.47 -25.94 6.02
#